data_AF-A0AAW2H7A8-F1
#
_entry.id   AF-A0AAW2H7A8-F1
#
_cell.length_a   1.000
_cell.length_b   1.000
_cell.length_c   1.000
_cell.angle_alpha   90.00
_cell.angle_beta   90.00
_cell.angle_gamma   90.00
#
_symmetry.space_group_name_H-M   'P 1'
#
loop_
_entity.id
_entity.type
_entity.pdbx_description
1 polymer ?
#
loop_
_entity_poly.entity_id
_entity_poly.type
_entity_poly.pdbx_seq_one_letter_code
_entity_poly.pdbx_strand_id
1 'polypeptide(L)'
;MGRGRRDEGAMTQVDIFFLLNQRKVLTKKEFLAVLPRASYLSYVQAFYKRKLNKIFSTCSDSEWFRRRYVDGGAPGCSEAAARLRAFLDNSAWSTGERFCDYYCNNILVKNIPDTMAYEDIEDLARKCLYFREFSTYQQEQRRSFGRVGVISIGGDCDEALRFMESVTDRSLKIVFEAVQFDGVKVRRCGLRGKGVAEAARDVLATLLERCMQHVPDAVPGSSSSVLCIIDKRAEASGQPLDFYAAALRRVFLFCIFCYRQYDTVYEMRALCGDWHVSADDAEESADARRMFFRKHEIYMGCRKDSERFKCDCCVKVFSSAEFAKNHVRNKHPDVMERVRARIEVFNRFVDGLDFFMASCLSGTDDPHMPSFIDMAERVEGVRYMDRVFSGEVHIGRR
;
A
#
# COMPACT_ATOMS: atom_id res chain seq x y z
N MET A 1 -24.37 58.00 -14.23
CA MET A 1 -24.32 56.62 -14.76
C MET A 1 -22.86 56.23 -14.98
N GLY A 2 -22.20 55.68 -13.96
CA GLY A 2 -20.87 55.10 -14.07
C GLY A 2 -20.98 53.58 -13.96
N ARG A 3 -20.75 52.85 -15.06
CA ARG A 3 -20.69 51.38 -15.03
C ARG A 3 -19.36 50.99 -14.37
N GLY A 4 -19.42 50.54 -13.13
CA GLY A 4 -18.27 49.96 -12.43
C GLY A 4 -17.78 48.73 -13.19
N ARG A 5 -16.50 48.74 -13.58
CA ARG A 5 -15.78 47.53 -13.98
C ARG A 5 -15.79 46.59 -12.78
N ARG A 6 -16.46 45.44 -12.89
CA ARG A 6 -16.29 44.35 -11.93
C ARG A 6 -14.89 43.81 -12.15
N ASP A 7 -14.08 43.83 -11.09
CA ASP A 7 -12.81 43.10 -11.07
C ASP A 7 -13.09 41.64 -11.43
N GLU A 8 -12.61 41.22 -12.60
CA GLU A 8 -12.54 39.82 -12.98
C GLU A 8 -11.64 39.14 -11.95
N GLY A 9 -12.27 38.37 -11.05
CA GLY A 9 -11.61 37.70 -9.94
C GLY A 9 -10.38 36.95 -10.42
N ALA A 10 -9.23 37.27 -9.83
CA ALA A 10 -7.98 36.60 -10.08
C ALA A 10 -8.17 35.09 -9.87
N MET A 11 -8.31 34.32 -10.95
CA MET A 11 -8.28 32.87 -10.88
C MET A 11 -6.92 32.50 -10.30
N THR A 12 -6.90 32.00 -9.06
CA THR A 12 -5.70 31.48 -8.41
C THR A 12 -5.06 30.47 -9.35
N GLN A 13 -3.92 30.84 -9.93
CA GLN A 13 -3.22 30.03 -10.90
C GLN A 13 -2.75 28.75 -10.21
N VAL A 14 -3.38 27.62 -10.52
CA VAL A 14 -2.97 26.31 -10.00
C VAL A 14 -1.64 25.96 -10.66
N ASP A 15 -0.58 25.88 -9.86
CA ASP A 15 0.73 25.46 -10.34
C ASP A 15 0.94 23.95 -10.21
N ILE A 16 1.98 23.44 -10.88
CA ILE A 16 2.32 22.03 -10.82
C ILE A 16 2.76 21.57 -9.41
N PHE A 17 3.31 22.46 -8.58
CA PHE A 17 3.75 22.12 -7.23
C PHE A 17 2.57 21.83 -6.30
N PHE A 18 1.47 22.57 -6.46
CA PHE A 18 0.20 22.30 -5.79
C PHE A 18 -0.30 20.91 -6.17
N LEU A 19 -0.30 20.55 -7.47
CA LEU A 19 -0.72 19.23 -7.94
C LEU A 19 0.19 18.10 -7.42
N LEU A 20 1.50 18.33 -7.31
CA LEU A 20 2.46 17.36 -6.78
C LEU A 20 2.32 17.13 -5.26
N ASN A 21 1.68 18.04 -4.54
CA ASN A 21 1.42 17.92 -3.10
C ASN A 21 0.06 17.29 -2.79
N GLN A 22 -0.78 17.03 -3.80
CA GLN A 22 -2.07 16.40 -3.59
C GLN A 22 -1.93 14.98 -3.05
N ARG A 23 -2.99 14.52 -2.38
CA ARG A 23 -3.08 13.10 -1.97
C ARG A 23 -3.19 12.19 -3.19
N LYS A 24 -3.83 12.71 -4.25
CA LYS A 24 -4.23 11.96 -5.42
C LYS A 24 -3.60 12.46 -6.71
N VAL A 25 -3.36 11.54 -7.65
CA VAL A 25 -2.96 11.82 -9.03
C VAL A 25 -4.22 12.15 -9.79
N LEU A 26 -4.22 13.30 -10.46
CA LEU A 26 -5.31 13.66 -11.38
C LEU A 26 -5.36 12.67 -12.55
N THR A 27 -6.54 12.38 -13.07
CA THR A 27 -6.66 11.71 -14.36
C THR A 27 -6.03 12.56 -15.46
N LYS A 28 -5.68 11.94 -16.61
CA LYS A 28 -5.14 12.68 -17.76
C LYS A 28 -6.08 13.81 -18.20
N LYS A 29 -7.39 13.58 -18.17
CA LYS A 29 -8.41 14.57 -18.54
C LYS A 29 -8.43 15.75 -17.57
N GLU A 30 -8.48 15.49 -16.27
CA GLU A 30 -8.44 16.54 -15.23
C GLU A 30 -7.13 17.32 -15.27
N PHE A 31 -6.01 16.61 -15.40
CA PHE A 31 -4.70 17.25 -15.48
C PHE A 31 -4.59 18.20 -16.67
N LEU A 32 -5.03 17.77 -17.86
CA LEU A 32 -5.01 18.62 -19.06
C LEU A 32 -6.03 19.75 -19.01
N ALA A 33 -7.09 19.64 -18.20
CA ALA A 33 -8.00 20.76 -17.96
C ALA A 33 -7.34 21.86 -17.11
N VAL A 34 -6.49 21.48 -16.15
CA VAL A 34 -5.80 22.43 -15.25
C VAL A 34 -4.49 22.95 -15.87
N LEU A 35 -3.70 22.08 -16.51
CA LEU A 35 -2.41 22.39 -17.13
C LEU A 35 -2.34 21.87 -18.59
N PRO A 36 -3.04 22.51 -19.55
CA PRO A 36 -3.18 22.00 -20.93
C PRO A 36 -1.88 21.84 -21.70
N ARG A 37 -0.84 22.60 -21.32
CA ARG A 37 0.47 22.60 -22.00
C ARG A 37 1.50 21.69 -21.33
N ALA A 38 1.18 21.11 -20.18
CA ALA A 38 2.12 20.26 -19.44
C ALA A 38 2.03 18.80 -19.87
N SER A 39 3.14 18.08 -19.73
CA SER A 39 3.18 16.63 -19.96
C SER A 39 2.57 15.88 -18.77
N TYR A 40 1.47 15.18 -19.00
CA TYR A 40 0.84 14.32 -18.00
C TYR A 40 1.81 13.24 -17.48
N LEU A 41 2.60 12.62 -18.37
CA LEU A 41 3.56 11.59 -17.99
C LEU A 41 4.62 12.14 -17.03
N SER A 42 5.15 13.34 -17.32
CA SER A 42 6.14 14.00 -16.46
C SER A 42 5.56 14.37 -15.10
N TYR A 43 4.29 14.79 -15.05
CA TYR A 43 3.58 15.02 -13.80
C TYR A 43 3.45 13.73 -12.96
N VAL A 44 3.00 12.64 -13.57
CA VAL A 44 2.85 11.33 -12.89
C VAL A 44 4.18 10.84 -12.33
N GLN A 45 5.26 10.90 -13.12
CA GLN A 45 6.60 10.55 -12.68
C GLN A 45 7.07 11.42 -11.50
N ALA A 46 6.89 12.74 -11.60
CA ALA A 46 7.27 13.66 -10.54
C ALA A 46 6.45 13.44 -9.26
N PHE A 47 5.15 13.12 -9.39
CA PHE A 47 4.27 12.82 -8.27
C PHE A 47 4.76 11.58 -7.51
N TYR A 48 4.94 10.46 -8.21
CA TYR A 48 5.39 9.22 -7.57
C TYR A 48 6.79 9.34 -6.99
N LYS A 49 7.72 9.98 -7.71
CA LYS A 49 9.06 10.27 -7.18
C LYS A 49 9.00 11.05 -5.88
N ARG A 50 8.16 12.09 -5.80
CA ARG A 50 7.98 12.90 -4.57
C ARG A 50 7.35 12.08 -3.44
N LYS A 51 6.34 11.25 -3.74
CA LYS A 51 5.67 10.38 -2.76
C LYS A 51 6.59 9.31 -2.19
N LEU A 52 7.31 8.59 -3.05
CA LEU A 52 8.31 7.60 -2.66
C LEU A 52 9.38 8.22 -1.74
N ASN A 53 9.93 9.36 -2.14
CA ASN A 53 10.91 10.08 -1.33
C ASN A 53 10.34 10.48 0.04
N LYS A 54 9.09 10.95 0.08
CA LYS A 54 8.43 11.33 1.33
C LYS A 54 8.21 10.13 2.25
N ILE A 55 7.71 9.02 1.71
CA ILE A 55 7.50 7.79 2.49
C ILE A 55 8.83 7.29 3.01
N PHE A 56 9.83 7.17 2.15
CA PHE A 56 11.17 6.73 2.53
C PHE A 56 11.77 7.64 3.60
N SER A 57 11.75 8.96 3.42
CA SER A 57 12.33 9.88 4.42
C SER A 57 11.62 9.85 5.77
N THR A 58 10.34 9.45 5.80
CA THR A 58 9.54 9.38 7.02
C THR A 58 9.65 8.01 7.70
N CYS A 59 9.77 6.95 6.92
CA CYS A 59 9.62 5.58 7.41
C CYS A 59 10.92 4.77 7.39
N SER A 60 11.99 5.20 6.68
CA SER A 60 13.21 4.38 6.47
C SER A 60 13.84 3.85 7.75
N ASP A 61 13.68 4.61 8.83
CA ASP A 61 14.33 4.32 10.12
C ASP A 61 13.39 3.53 11.05
N SER A 62 12.12 3.37 10.68
CA SER A 62 11.16 2.58 11.45
C SER A 62 11.43 1.08 11.30
N GLU A 63 11.27 0.33 12.40
CA GLU A 63 11.56 -1.10 12.43
C GLU A 63 10.74 -1.87 11.37
N TRP A 64 9.45 -1.58 11.25
CA TRP A 64 8.57 -2.27 10.30
C TRP A 64 8.99 -2.06 8.84
N PHE A 65 9.44 -0.84 8.49
CA PHE A 65 9.85 -0.52 7.14
C PHE A 65 11.15 -1.25 6.80
N ARG A 66 12.10 -1.26 7.74
CA ARG A 66 13.37 -1.99 7.56
C ARG A 66 13.11 -3.48 7.39
N ARG A 67 12.31 -4.09 8.26
CA ARG A 67 11.94 -5.51 8.17
C ARG A 67 11.29 -5.86 6.84
N ARG A 68 10.50 -4.94 6.28
CA ARG A 68 9.77 -5.15 5.03
C ARG A 68 10.56 -4.90 3.75
N TYR A 69 11.43 -3.91 3.75
CA TYR A 69 12.03 -3.41 2.51
C TYR A 69 13.57 -3.39 2.52
N VAL A 70 14.20 -3.58 3.68
CA VAL A 70 15.65 -3.39 3.85
C VAL A 70 16.33 -4.69 4.26
N ASP A 71 15.82 -5.36 5.29
CA ASP A 71 16.48 -6.50 5.95
C ASP A 71 16.37 -7.82 5.16
N GLY A 72 16.10 -7.75 3.85
CA GLY A 72 16.16 -8.87 2.92
C GLY A 72 14.96 -9.82 2.95
N GLY A 73 14.05 -9.67 3.92
CA GLY A 73 12.76 -10.36 3.90
C GLY A 73 11.74 -9.52 3.14
N ALA A 74 11.39 -9.90 1.92
CA ALA A 74 10.04 -9.60 1.45
C ALA A 74 9.10 -10.30 2.46
N PRO A 75 8.34 -9.56 3.31
CA PRO A 75 7.63 -10.17 4.41
C PRO A 75 6.71 -11.23 3.89
N GLY A 76 6.76 -12.39 4.50
CA GLY A 76 5.92 -13.48 4.08
C GLY A 76 6.39 -14.22 2.84
N CYS A 77 7.60 -14.04 2.30
CA CYS A 77 8.06 -14.88 1.17
C CYS A 77 8.28 -16.35 1.60
N SER A 78 8.89 -16.59 2.76
CA SER A 78 9.00 -17.94 3.34
C SER A 78 7.62 -18.55 3.63
N GLU A 79 6.73 -17.76 4.22
CA GLU A 79 5.38 -18.17 4.58
C GLU A 79 4.51 -18.34 3.34
N ALA A 80 4.67 -17.49 2.32
CA ALA A 80 4.00 -17.63 1.03
C ALA A 80 4.50 -18.87 0.30
N ALA A 81 5.79 -19.19 0.37
CA ALA A 81 6.31 -20.41 -0.22
C ALA A 81 5.77 -21.67 0.49
N ALA A 82 5.65 -21.64 1.82
CA ALA A 82 4.99 -22.69 2.59
C ALA A 82 3.50 -22.82 2.23
N ARG A 83 2.78 -21.70 2.13
CA ARG A 83 1.37 -21.66 1.69
C ARG A 83 1.20 -22.10 0.24
N LEU A 84 2.16 -21.78 -0.64
CA LEU A 84 2.18 -22.21 -2.03
C LEU A 84 2.35 -23.72 -2.11
N ARG A 85 3.30 -24.29 -1.37
CA ARG A 85 3.48 -25.74 -1.30
C ARG A 85 2.21 -26.43 -0.80
N ALA A 86 1.65 -25.96 0.31
CA ALA A 86 0.38 -26.48 0.84
C ALA A 86 -0.78 -26.36 -0.17
N PHE A 87 -0.84 -25.25 -0.92
CA PHE A 87 -1.83 -25.04 -1.97
C PHE A 87 -1.66 -26.00 -3.15
N LEU A 88 -0.41 -26.33 -3.51
CA LEU A 88 -0.11 -27.28 -4.59
C LEU A 88 -0.36 -28.73 -4.15
N ASP A 89 -0.07 -29.08 -2.90
CA ASP A 89 -0.23 -30.44 -2.37
C ASP A 89 -1.71 -30.79 -2.12
N ASN A 90 -2.54 -29.80 -1.79
CA ASN A 90 -3.97 -30.04 -1.58
C ASN A 90 -4.69 -30.24 -2.92
N SER A 91 -5.05 -31.49 -3.22
CA SER A 91 -5.76 -31.88 -4.45
C SER A 91 -7.26 -31.55 -4.41
N ALA A 92 -7.82 -31.32 -3.22
CA ALA A 92 -9.23 -31.06 -3.00
C ALA A 92 -9.48 -29.54 -2.90
N TRP A 93 -9.39 -28.82 -4.02
CA TRP A 93 -9.96 -27.48 -4.06
C TRP A 93 -11.48 -27.62 -4.06
N SER A 94 -12.12 -27.31 -2.93
CA SER A 94 -13.57 -27.08 -2.88
C SER A 94 -13.84 -25.65 -2.42
N THR A 95 -14.81 -25.00 -3.06
CA THR A 95 -15.29 -23.64 -2.75
C THR A 95 -15.96 -23.52 -1.37
N GLY A 96 -15.92 -24.56 -0.53
CA GLY A 96 -16.52 -24.60 0.80
C GLY A 96 -15.55 -24.86 1.96
N GLU A 97 -14.32 -25.29 1.70
CA GLU A 97 -13.34 -25.49 2.78
C GLU A 97 -12.97 -24.16 3.41
N ARG A 98 -13.08 -24.07 4.74
CA ARG A 98 -12.71 -22.86 5.49
C ARG A 98 -11.32 -22.43 5.04
N PHE A 99 -11.22 -21.14 4.69
CA PHE A 99 -9.98 -20.53 4.20
C PHE A 99 -8.81 -20.78 5.16
N CYS A 100 -9.10 -21.04 6.43
CA CYS A 100 -8.13 -21.24 7.47
C CYS A 100 -8.81 -21.86 8.72
N ASP A 101 -8.20 -22.85 9.39
CA ASP A 101 -8.64 -23.37 10.70
C ASP A 101 -8.23 -22.44 11.86
N TYR A 102 -7.92 -21.18 11.57
CA TYR A 102 -7.39 -20.27 12.58
C TYR A 102 -8.44 -20.00 13.65
N TYR A 103 -7.93 -19.88 14.87
CA TYR A 103 -8.70 -19.79 16.09
C TYR A 103 -9.83 -18.76 15.97
N CYS A 104 -11.04 -19.16 16.35
CA CYS A 104 -12.19 -18.27 16.38
C CYS A 104 -12.00 -17.11 17.36
N ASN A 105 -11.19 -17.32 18.40
CA ASN A 105 -10.95 -16.40 19.50
C ASN A 105 -9.64 -15.63 19.29
N ASN A 106 -9.75 -14.31 19.18
CA ASN A 106 -8.61 -13.42 18.96
C ASN A 106 -8.73 -12.18 19.83
N ILE A 107 -7.60 -11.57 20.15
CA ILE A 107 -7.51 -10.27 20.81
C ILE A 107 -6.76 -9.32 19.89
N LEU A 108 -7.43 -8.25 19.50
CA LEU A 108 -6.88 -7.17 18.69
C LEU A 108 -6.15 -6.19 19.60
N VAL A 109 -4.88 -5.93 19.30
CA VAL A 109 -4.00 -5.01 20.03
C VAL A 109 -3.86 -3.72 19.22
N LYS A 110 -4.49 -2.64 19.68
CA LYS A 110 -4.52 -1.33 19.03
C LYS A 110 -3.62 -0.33 19.75
N ASN A 111 -3.29 0.75 19.05
CA ASN A 111 -2.49 1.88 19.57
C ASN A 111 -1.10 1.46 20.05
N ILE A 112 -0.48 0.48 19.38
CA ILE A 112 0.90 0.09 19.66
C ILE A 112 1.83 1.27 19.31
N PRO A 113 2.59 1.84 20.26
CA PRO A 113 3.45 2.99 19.99
C PRO A 113 4.54 2.63 18.99
N ASP A 114 4.80 3.44 17.96
CA ASP A 114 5.80 3.15 16.91
C ASP A 114 7.24 2.95 17.43
N THR A 115 7.52 3.44 18.64
CA THR A 115 8.82 3.33 19.31
C THR A 115 9.04 1.98 20.01
N MET A 116 8.00 1.19 20.24
CA MET A 116 8.11 -0.11 20.92
C MET A 116 8.76 -1.15 19.99
N ALA A 117 9.75 -1.91 20.43
CA ALA A 117 10.33 -2.94 19.56
C ALA A 117 9.32 -4.07 19.33
N TYR A 118 9.37 -4.74 18.18
CA TYR A 118 8.53 -5.89 17.91
C TYR A 118 8.69 -6.99 18.97
N GLU A 119 9.91 -7.23 19.43
CA GLU A 119 10.22 -8.25 20.44
C GLU A 119 9.50 -7.94 21.76
N ASP A 120 9.45 -6.66 22.17
CA ASP A 120 8.72 -6.24 23.37
C ASP A 120 7.21 -6.48 23.24
N ILE A 121 6.67 -6.22 22.04
CA ILE A 121 5.24 -6.44 21.75
C ILE A 121 4.94 -7.94 21.74
N GLU A 122 5.79 -8.74 21.13
CA GLU A 122 5.65 -10.20 21.09
C GLU A 122 5.76 -10.80 22.49
N ASP A 123 6.70 -10.34 23.31
CA ASP A 123 6.84 -10.77 24.69
C ASP A 123 5.65 -10.35 25.56
N LEU A 124 5.06 -9.18 25.31
CA LEU A 124 3.79 -8.77 25.91
C LEU A 124 2.66 -9.73 25.48
N ALA A 125 2.54 -10.01 24.18
CA ALA A 125 1.52 -10.90 23.63
C ALA A 125 1.63 -12.34 24.15
N ARG A 126 2.85 -12.87 24.31
CA ARG A 126 3.10 -14.22 24.83
C ARG A 126 2.65 -14.43 26.28
N LYS A 127 2.47 -13.35 27.04
CA LYS A 127 1.90 -13.42 28.41
C LYS A 127 0.40 -13.72 28.39
N CYS A 128 -0.28 -13.49 27.26
CA CYS A 128 -1.72 -13.70 27.14
C CYS A 128 -2.12 -15.12 27.53
N LEU A 129 -3.21 -15.24 28.29
CA LEU A 129 -3.77 -16.55 28.60
C LEU A 129 -4.17 -17.26 27.31
N TYR A 130 -3.90 -18.57 27.26
CA TYR A 130 -4.18 -19.44 26.13
C TYR A 130 -3.50 -19.04 24.82
N PHE A 131 -2.39 -18.32 24.88
CA PHE A 131 -1.61 -17.88 23.73
C PHE A 131 -1.33 -19.01 22.74
N ARG A 132 -1.53 -18.73 21.45
CA ARG A 132 -1.16 -19.62 20.34
C ARG A 132 -0.15 -18.97 19.42
N GLU A 133 -0.49 -17.78 18.94
CA GLU A 133 0.34 -17.03 18.00
C GLU A 133 0.09 -15.53 18.14
N PHE A 134 1.06 -14.76 17.65
CA PHE A 134 0.98 -13.32 17.54
C PHE A 134 1.35 -12.90 16.12
N SER A 135 0.61 -11.95 15.58
CA SER A 135 0.95 -11.34 14.30
C SER A 135 0.70 -9.84 14.35
N THR A 136 1.47 -9.07 13.58
CA THR A 136 1.28 -7.62 13.45
C THR A 136 1.14 -7.23 12.00
N TYR A 137 0.35 -6.21 11.74
CA TYR A 137 0.23 -5.58 10.41
C TYR A 137 0.24 -4.05 10.53
N GLN A 138 0.54 -3.40 9.41
CA GLN A 138 0.53 -1.94 9.35
C GLN A 138 -0.82 -1.41 8.89
N GLN A 139 -1.35 -0.44 9.61
CA GLN A 139 -2.57 0.27 9.25
C GLN A 139 -2.25 1.72 8.89
N GLU A 140 -2.60 2.13 7.68
CA GLU A 140 -2.49 3.55 7.29
C GLU A 140 -3.41 4.40 8.18
N GLN A 141 -2.82 5.38 8.84
CA GLN A 141 -3.51 6.47 9.53
C GLN A 141 -3.32 7.75 8.71
N ARG A 142 -4.10 8.80 9.02
CA ARG A 142 -4.17 10.04 8.20
C ARG A 142 -2.81 10.62 7.76
N ARG A 143 -1.73 10.42 8.52
CA ARG A 143 -0.37 10.91 8.23
C ARG A 143 0.77 9.99 8.68
N SER A 144 0.47 8.80 9.17
CA SER A 144 1.42 7.86 9.79
C SER A 144 0.96 6.43 9.55
N PHE A 145 1.82 5.47 9.86
CA PHE A 145 1.45 4.06 9.90
C PHE A 145 1.32 3.66 11.37
N GLY A 146 0.16 3.15 11.76
CA GLY A 146 -0.04 2.59 13.09
C GLY A 146 0.13 1.08 13.04
N ARG A 147 0.68 0.51 14.11
CA ARG A 147 0.75 -0.94 14.29
C ARG A 147 -0.51 -1.48 14.94
N VAL A 148 -1.00 -2.59 14.39
CA VAL A 148 -2.07 -3.38 14.96
C VAL A 148 -1.56 -4.81 15.14
N GLY A 149 -1.71 -5.34 16.35
CA GLY A 149 -1.37 -6.71 16.69
C GLY A 149 -2.62 -7.58 16.76
N VAL A 150 -2.47 -8.87 16.52
CA VAL A 150 -3.53 -9.88 16.73
C VAL A 150 -2.92 -11.01 17.53
N ILE A 151 -3.48 -11.26 18.71
CA ILE A 151 -3.14 -12.39 19.57
C ILE A 151 -4.22 -13.45 19.38
N SER A 152 -3.82 -14.63 18.95
CA SER A 152 -4.76 -15.74 18.74
C SER A 152 -4.69 -16.66 19.93
N ILE A 153 -5.85 -17.07 20.42
CA ILE A 153 -5.95 -17.81 21.68
C ILE A 153 -6.81 -19.06 21.54
N GLY A 154 -6.47 -20.09 22.32
CA GLY A 154 -7.20 -21.36 22.35
C GLY A 154 -8.29 -21.45 23.43
N GLY A 155 -8.58 -20.37 24.15
CA GLY A 155 -9.45 -20.38 25.33
C GLY A 155 -10.42 -19.18 25.36
N ASP A 156 -10.85 -18.79 26.56
CA ASP A 156 -11.84 -17.73 26.79
C ASP A 156 -11.28 -16.33 26.49
N CYS A 157 -11.95 -15.59 25.59
CA CYS A 157 -11.54 -14.24 25.20
C CYS A 157 -11.65 -13.22 26.33
N ASP A 158 -12.68 -13.29 27.16
CA ASP A 158 -12.95 -12.28 28.18
C ASP A 158 -12.00 -12.43 29.37
N GLU A 159 -11.64 -13.67 29.72
CA GLU A 159 -10.60 -13.95 30.71
C GLU A 159 -9.22 -13.47 30.21
N ALA A 160 -8.85 -13.84 28.98
CA ALA A 160 -7.59 -13.42 28.39
C ALA A 160 -7.51 -11.89 28.22
N LEU A 161 -8.61 -11.23 27.82
CA LEU A 161 -8.69 -9.77 27.69
C LEU A 161 -8.45 -9.07 29.04
N ARG A 162 -9.18 -9.46 30.09
CA ARG A 162 -9.01 -8.89 31.43
C ARG A 162 -7.60 -9.10 31.97
N PHE A 163 -7.02 -10.27 31.70
CA PHE A 163 -5.63 -10.55 32.05
C PHE A 163 -4.68 -9.58 31.34
N MET A 164 -4.81 -9.42 30.01
CA MET A 164 -3.98 -8.51 29.22
C MET A 164 -4.09 -7.05 29.69
N GLU A 165 -5.29 -6.59 30.01
CA GLU A 165 -5.52 -5.26 30.58
C GLU A 165 -4.88 -5.08 31.96
N SER A 166 -4.77 -6.15 32.75
CA SER A 166 -4.17 -6.12 34.08
C SER A 166 -2.64 -6.09 34.06
N VAL A 167 -2.00 -6.71 33.06
CA VAL A 167 -0.53 -6.82 32.96
C VAL A 167 0.11 -5.72 32.10
N THR A 168 -0.70 -4.98 31.34
CA THR A 168 -0.20 -3.94 30.43
C THR A 168 -0.08 -2.61 31.17
N ASP A 169 1.06 -1.95 31.01
CA ASP A 169 1.26 -0.60 31.55
C ASP A 169 0.29 0.39 30.87
N ARG A 170 -0.58 1.00 31.68
CA ARG A 170 -1.58 2.00 31.25
C ARG A 170 -0.93 3.23 30.60
N SER A 171 0.34 3.51 30.89
CA SER A 171 1.08 4.63 30.28
C SER A 171 1.24 4.45 28.76
N LEU A 172 1.27 3.20 28.28
CA LEU A 172 1.45 2.85 26.88
C LEU A 172 0.21 3.11 26.02
N LYS A 173 -0.97 3.27 26.64
CA LYS A 173 -2.27 3.49 25.97
C LYS A 173 -2.63 2.42 24.93
N ILE A 174 -2.07 1.22 25.06
CA ILE A 174 -2.43 0.05 24.26
C ILE A 174 -3.87 -0.35 24.63
N VAL A 175 -4.67 -0.64 23.61
CA VAL A 175 -6.07 -1.05 23.78
C VAL A 175 -6.20 -2.48 23.27
N PHE A 176 -6.82 -3.33 24.09
CA PHE A 176 -7.16 -4.69 23.71
C PHE A 176 -8.66 -4.78 23.39
N GLU A 177 -9.01 -5.55 22.37
CA GLU A 177 -10.40 -5.78 21.99
C GLU A 177 -10.58 -7.25 21.60
N ALA A 178 -11.51 -7.94 22.25
CA ALA A 178 -11.87 -9.29 21.86
C ALA A 178 -12.52 -9.28 20.46
N VAL A 179 -12.03 -10.13 19.57
CA VAL A 179 -12.55 -10.30 18.21
C VAL A 179 -12.83 -11.77 17.99
N GLN A 180 -14.11 -12.08 17.84
CA GLN A 180 -14.57 -13.39 17.41
C GLN A 180 -14.93 -13.36 15.92
N PHE A 181 -14.31 -14.24 15.16
CA PHE A 181 -14.66 -14.43 13.76
C PHE A 181 -15.67 -15.57 13.63
N ASP A 182 -16.92 -15.26 13.98
CA ASP A 182 -18.02 -16.20 13.86
C ASP A 182 -18.58 -16.22 12.44
N GLY A 183 -18.79 -17.45 11.95
CA GLY A 183 -19.33 -17.71 10.63
C GLY A 183 -18.35 -17.47 9.47
N VAL A 184 -18.81 -17.84 8.28
CA VAL A 184 -18.10 -17.57 7.02
C VAL A 184 -18.60 -16.24 6.47
N LYS A 185 -17.73 -15.24 6.42
CA LYS A 185 -18.03 -13.93 5.82
C LYS A 185 -17.69 -13.95 4.34
N VAL A 186 -18.72 -13.99 3.49
CA VAL A 186 -18.59 -13.88 2.04
C VAL A 186 -18.93 -12.45 1.61
N ARG A 187 -17.97 -11.78 0.97
CA ARG A 187 -18.19 -10.51 0.28
C ARG A 187 -18.38 -10.75 -1.20
N ARG A 188 -19.23 -9.95 -1.85
CA ARG A 188 -19.49 -10.00 -3.28
C ARG A 188 -19.01 -8.71 -3.93
N CYS A 189 -18.30 -8.85 -5.05
CA CYS A 189 -17.81 -7.74 -5.86
C CYS A 189 -18.53 -7.72 -7.22
N GLY A 190 -18.88 -6.53 -7.70
CA GLY A 190 -19.46 -6.33 -9.04
C GLY A 190 -18.48 -6.51 -10.20
N LEU A 191 -17.27 -7.04 -9.97
CA LEU A 191 -16.27 -7.26 -11.01
C LEU A 191 -16.38 -8.68 -11.58
N ARG A 192 -16.74 -8.81 -12.86
CA ARG A 192 -16.67 -10.04 -13.69
C ARG A 192 -15.94 -9.80 -15.00
N GLY A 193 -15.60 -10.92 -15.65
CA GLY A 193 -15.15 -10.94 -17.05
C GLY A 193 -13.80 -11.63 -17.24
N LYS A 194 -13.48 -11.94 -18.50
CA LYS A 194 -12.19 -12.55 -18.88
C LYS A 194 -11.02 -11.66 -18.50
N GLY A 195 -11.15 -10.33 -18.64
CA GLY A 195 -10.10 -9.37 -18.27
C GLY A 195 -9.71 -9.42 -16.79
N VAL A 196 -10.66 -9.69 -15.89
CA VAL A 196 -10.37 -9.82 -14.45
C VAL A 196 -9.64 -11.13 -14.15
N ALA A 197 -10.01 -12.22 -14.83
CA ALA A 197 -9.32 -13.51 -14.70
C ALA A 197 -7.87 -13.43 -15.21
N GLU A 198 -7.66 -12.78 -16.36
CA GLU A 198 -6.33 -12.52 -16.91
C GLU A 198 -5.50 -11.64 -15.97
N ALA A 199 -6.09 -10.58 -15.40
CA ALA A 199 -5.41 -9.74 -14.42
C ALA A 199 -5.05 -10.50 -13.13
N ALA A 200 -5.95 -11.36 -12.64
CA ALA A 200 -5.67 -12.21 -11.49
C ALA A 200 -4.49 -13.16 -11.77
N ARG A 201 -4.47 -13.77 -12.96
CA ARG A 201 -3.38 -14.62 -13.42
C ARG A 201 -2.06 -13.85 -13.55
N ASP A 202 -2.07 -12.66 -14.12
CA ASP A 202 -0.87 -11.82 -14.29
C ASP A 202 -0.29 -11.38 -12.94
N VAL A 203 -1.16 -10.99 -11.98
CA VAL A 203 -0.74 -10.68 -10.60
C VAL A 203 -0.15 -11.93 -9.94
N LEU A 204 -0.77 -13.09 -10.12
CA LEU A 204 -0.29 -14.35 -9.57
C LEU A 204 1.07 -14.73 -10.14
N ALA A 205 1.27 -14.61 -11.45
CA ALA A 205 2.55 -14.84 -12.12
C ALA A 205 3.65 -13.94 -11.55
N THR A 206 3.36 -12.64 -11.37
CA THR A 206 4.29 -11.66 -10.81
C THR A 206 4.69 -12.01 -9.38
N LEU A 207 3.71 -12.38 -8.54
CA LEU A 207 3.95 -12.76 -7.15
C LEU A 207 4.71 -14.09 -7.01
N LEU A 208 4.44 -15.05 -7.89
CA LEU A 208 5.19 -16.32 -7.98
C LEU A 208 6.64 -16.08 -8.35
N GLU A 209 6.90 -15.28 -9.40
CA GLU A 209 8.26 -14.94 -9.81
C GLU A 209 9.04 -14.32 -8.65
N ARG A 210 8.46 -13.33 -7.98
CA ARG A 210 9.08 -12.69 -6.81
C ARG A 210 9.32 -13.68 -5.67
N CYS A 211 8.34 -14.53 -5.35
CA CYS A 211 8.46 -15.51 -4.28
C CYS A 211 9.61 -16.50 -4.55
N MET A 212 9.75 -16.96 -5.79
CA MET A 212 10.77 -17.93 -6.17
C MET A 212 12.16 -17.31 -6.33
N GLN A 213 12.26 -16.02 -6.64
CA GLN A 213 13.54 -15.30 -6.59
C GLN A 213 14.10 -15.23 -5.15
N HIS A 214 13.22 -15.10 -4.15
CA HIS A 214 13.63 -15.05 -2.74
C HIS A 214 13.77 -16.43 -2.08
N VAL A 215 13.04 -17.43 -2.55
CA VAL A 215 13.02 -18.78 -1.95
C VAL A 215 13.09 -19.87 -3.04
N PRO A 216 14.20 -19.97 -3.79
CA PRO A 216 14.30 -20.83 -4.98
C PRO A 216 14.10 -22.31 -4.68
N ASP A 217 14.46 -22.76 -3.47
CA ASP A 217 14.39 -24.17 -3.08
C ASP A 217 13.06 -24.55 -2.39
N ALA A 218 12.14 -23.60 -2.17
CA ALA A 218 10.91 -23.91 -1.44
C ALA A 218 9.86 -24.64 -2.28
N VAL A 219 9.84 -24.46 -3.59
CA VAL A 219 8.91 -25.17 -4.47
C VAL A 219 9.68 -25.71 -5.68
N PRO A 220 9.62 -27.02 -5.96
CA PRO A 220 10.36 -27.58 -7.09
C PRO A 220 9.85 -27.01 -8.42
N GLY A 221 10.80 -26.59 -9.26
CA GLY A 221 10.53 -26.07 -10.60
C GLY A 221 10.81 -24.57 -10.75
N SER A 222 10.43 -24.01 -11.89
CA SER A 222 10.45 -22.56 -12.14
C SER A 222 9.09 -21.93 -11.88
N SER A 223 9.04 -20.59 -11.76
CA SER A 223 7.78 -19.85 -11.65
C SER A 223 6.82 -20.16 -12.80
N SER A 224 7.36 -20.29 -14.01
CA SER A 224 6.59 -20.69 -15.20
C SER A 224 6.02 -22.11 -15.10
N SER A 225 6.77 -23.08 -14.54
CA SER A 225 6.24 -24.44 -14.38
C SER A 225 5.16 -24.50 -13.30
N VAL A 226 5.34 -23.78 -12.18
CA VAL A 226 4.33 -23.68 -11.12
C VAL A 226 3.06 -23.02 -11.63
N LEU A 227 3.20 -21.90 -12.38
CA LEU A 227 2.07 -21.22 -13.00
C LEU A 227 1.33 -22.14 -13.99
N CYS A 228 2.05 -22.94 -14.78
CA CYS A 228 1.43 -23.92 -15.69
C CYS A 228 0.59 -24.97 -14.94
N ILE A 229 1.06 -25.44 -13.77
CA ILE A 229 0.28 -26.37 -12.93
C ILE A 229 -1.00 -25.69 -12.43
N ILE A 230 -0.89 -24.44 -11.97
CA ILE A 230 -2.02 -23.64 -11.50
C ILE A 230 -3.02 -23.39 -12.63
N ASP A 231 -2.55 -22.99 -13.82
CA ASP A 231 -3.38 -22.73 -15.00
C ASP A 231 -4.21 -23.97 -15.37
N LYS A 232 -3.58 -25.15 -15.43
CA LYS A 232 -4.28 -26.42 -15.71
C LYS A 232 -5.36 -26.72 -14.67
N ARG A 233 -5.10 -26.46 -13.39
CA ARG A 233 -6.09 -26.64 -12.31
C ARG A 233 -7.22 -25.61 -12.39
N ALA A 234 -6.89 -24.36 -12.73
CA ALA A 234 -7.86 -23.30 -12.94
C ALA A 234 -8.81 -23.63 -14.10
N GLU A 235 -8.28 -24.11 -15.22
CA GLU A 235 -9.06 -24.59 -16.36
C GLU A 235 -9.95 -25.78 -15.99
N ALA A 236 -9.39 -26.78 -15.29
CA ALA A 236 -10.14 -27.96 -14.84
C ALA A 236 -11.28 -27.64 -13.86
N SER A 237 -11.19 -26.52 -13.12
CA SER A 237 -12.23 -26.07 -12.20
C SER A 237 -13.50 -25.54 -12.90
N GLY A 238 -13.41 -25.16 -14.17
CA GLY A 238 -14.48 -24.45 -14.88
C GLY A 238 -14.72 -23.00 -14.42
N GLN A 239 -14.04 -22.55 -13.35
CA GLN A 239 -14.14 -21.19 -12.81
C GLN A 239 -12.74 -20.57 -12.59
N PRO A 240 -11.99 -20.24 -13.66
CA PRO A 240 -10.59 -19.80 -13.54
C PRO A 240 -10.39 -18.56 -12.65
N LEU A 241 -11.30 -17.58 -12.71
CA LEU A 241 -11.22 -16.38 -11.87
C LEU A 241 -11.26 -16.71 -10.38
N ASP A 242 -12.21 -17.54 -9.95
CA ASP A 242 -12.36 -17.92 -8.55
C ASP A 242 -11.17 -18.76 -8.08
N PHE A 243 -10.64 -19.61 -8.96
CA PHE A 243 -9.42 -20.36 -8.68
C PHE A 243 -8.20 -19.44 -8.49
N TYR A 244 -7.94 -18.52 -9.42
CA TYR A 244 -6.83 -17.57 -9.29
C TYR A 244 -7.01 -16.64 -8.08
N ALA A 245 -8.24 -16.17 -7.81
CA ALA A 245 -8.54 -15.36 -6.64
C ALA A 245 -8.27 -16.14 -5.34
N ALA A 246 -8.64 -17.41 -5.28
CA ALA A 246 -8.35 -18.28 -4.14
C ALA A 246 -6.84 -18.51 -3.98
N ALA A 247 -6.10 -18.76 -5.06
CA ALA A 247 -4.65 -18.92 -5.03
C ALA A 247 -3.97 -17.65 -4.51
N LEU A 248 -4.32 -16.48 -5.05
CA LEU A 248 -3.81 -15.18 -4.61
C LEU A 248 -4.08 -14.93 -3.13
N ARG A 249 -5.30 -15.22 -2.66
CA ARG A 249 -5.65 -15.04 -1.26
C ARG A 249 -4.91 -16.01 -0.35
N ARG A 250 -4.94 -17.31 -0.64
CA ARG A 250 -4.36 -18.35 0.22
C ARG A 250 -2.84 -18.31 0.25
N VAL A 251 -2.20 -18.03 -0.88
CA VAL A 251 -0.74 -18.06 -0.99
C VAL A 251 -0.13 -16.71 -0.62
N PHE A 252 -0.62 -15.63 -1.23
CA PHE A 252 0.02 -14.32 -1.18
C PHE A 252 -0.69 -13.30 -0.31
N LEU A 253 -1.78 -13.72 0.34
CA LEU A 253 -2.65 -12.82 1.09
C LEU A 253 -3.06 -11.62 0.24
N PHE A 254 -3.33 -11.84 -1.06
CA PHE A 254 -3.75 -10.81 -1.98
C PHE A 254 -5.21 -11.03 -2.41
N CYS A 255 -6.06 -10.02 -2.27
CA CYS A 255 -7.42 -10.06 -2.79
C CYS A 255 -7.52 -9.24 -4.07
N ILE A 256 -7.76 -9.92 -5.19
CA ILE A 256 -7.93 -9.26 -6.50
C ILE A 256 -9.11 -8.28 -6.52
N PHE A 257 -10.20 -8.59 -5.83
CA PHE A 257 -11.39 -7.74 -5.79
C PHE A 257 -11.21 -6.49 -4.90
N CYS A 258 -10.33 -6.54 -3.90
CA CYS A 258 -9.97 -5.36 -3.11
C CYS A 258 -8.72 -4.66 -3.66
N TYR A 259 -8.04 -5.24 -4.65
CA TYR A 259 -6.71 -4.83 -5.12
C TYR A 259 -5.73 -4.57 -3.97
N ARG A 260 -5.77 -5.41 -2.94
CA ARG A 260 -5.02 -5.23 -1.69
C ARG A 260 -4.30 -6.49 -1.29
N GLN A 261 -3.02 -6.32 -0.94
CA GLN A 261 -2.25 -7.31 -0.19
C GLN A 261 -2.38 -7.03 1.30
N TYR A 262 -2.56 -8.09 2.07
CA TYR A 262 -2.64 -8.08 3.52
C TYR A 262 -1.36 -8.69 4.08
N ASP A 263 -0.96 -8.23 5.26
CA ASP A 263 0.24 -8.72 5.93
C ASP A 263 -0.02 -10.06 6.62
N THR A 264 -1.25 -10.26 7.08
CA THR A 264 -1.65 -11.45 7.84
C THR A 264 -3.01 -11.98 7.39
N VAL A 265 -3.24 -13.28 7.62
CA VAL A 265 -4.55 -13.92 7.39
C VAL A 265 -5.64 -13.20 8.19
N TYR A 266 -5.32 -12.73 9.40
CA TYR A 266 -6.23 -11.98 10.25
C TYR A 266 -6.63 -10.63 9.66
N GLU A 267 -5.66 -9.85 9.18
CA GLU A 267 -5.94 -8.57 8.54
C GLU A 267 -6.86 -8.80 7.32
N MET A 268 -6.56 -9.80 6.50
CA MET A 268 -7.42 -10.18 5.38
C MET A 268 -8.83 -10.53 5.85
N ARG A 269 -8.97 -11.39 6.86
CA ARG A 269 -10.29 -11.85 7.33
C ARG A 269 -11.10 -10.71 7.94
N ALA A 270 -10.47 -9.84 8.74
CA ALA A 270 -11.11 -8.68 9.35
C ALA A 270 -11.57 -7.66 8.30
N LEU A 271 -10.72 -7.34 7.33
CA LEU A 271 -10.99 -6.27 6.36
C LEU A 271 -11.68 -6.73 5.09
N CYS A 272 -11.57 -8.00 4.72
CA CYS A 272 -12.08 -8.57 3.46
C CYS A 272 -13.08 -9.72 3.65
N GLY A 273 -13.16 -10.32 4.84
CA GLY A 273 -13.91 -11.56 5.06
C GLY A 273 -13.13 -12.80 4.64
N ASP A 274 -13.72 -13.97 4.85
CA ASP A 274 -13.18 -15.28 4.49
C ASP A 274 -13.09 -15.44 2.98
N TRP A 275 -14.13 -15.00 2.29
CA TRP A 275 -14.25 -15.06 0.84
C TRP A 275 -14.63 -13.71 0.28
N HIS A 276 -14.01 -13.36 -0.84
CA HIS A 276 -14.46 -12.27 -1.67
C HIS A 276 -14.62 -12.86 -3.06
N VAL A 277 -15.87 -12.98 -3.50
CA VAL A 277 -16.22 -13.64 -4.76
C VAL A 277 -16.88 -12.65 -5.69
N SER A 278 -16.92 -13.02 -6.96
CA SER A 278 -17.59 -12.24 -7.97
C SER A 278 -19.12 -12.42 -7.90
N ALA A 279 -19.87 -11.33 -7.88
CA ALA A 279 -21.34 -11.36 -7.84
C ALA A 279 -21.93 -11.95 -9.13
N ASP A 280 -23.04 -12.68 -9.02
CA ASP A 280 -23.66 -13.34 -10.19
C ASP A 280 -24.13 -12.36 -11.27
N ASP A 281 -24.55 -11.16 -10.86
CA ASP A 281 -25.09 -10.10 -11.71
C ASP A 281 -24.08 -8.99 -12.03
N ALA A 282 -22.79 -9.26 -11.90
CA ALA A 282 -21.72 -8.28 -12.11
C ALA A 282 -21.55 -7.89 -13.58
N GLU A 283 -21.44 -6.58 -13.84
CA GLU A 283 -21.13 -6.04 -15.18
C GLU A 283 -19.68 -6.34 -15.58
N GLU A 284 -19.45 -6.53 -16.88
CA GLU A 284 -18.13 -6.82 -17.42
C GLU A 284 -17.23 -5.58 -17.33
N SER A 285 -16.21 -5.63 -16.47
CA SER A 285 -15.28 -4.50 -16.30
C SER A 285 -14.20 -4.56 -17.37
N ALA A 286 -14.19 -3.56 -18.28
CA ALA A 286 -13.22 -3.46 -19.36
C ALA A 286 -11.81 -3.02 -18.90
N ASP A 287 -11.67 -2.48 -17.68
CA ASP A 287 -10.46 -1.83 -17.19
C ASP A 287 -9.85 -2.55 -15.97
N ALA A 288 -9.44 -3.81 -16.16
CA ALA A 288 -8.53 -4.45 -15.21
C ALA A 288 -7.13 -3.83 -15.37
N ARG A 289 -6.82 -2.81 -14.56
CA ARG A 289 -5.56 -2.04 -14.63
C ARG A 289 -4.33 -2.94 -14.51
N ARG A 290 -3.42 -2.84 -15.49
CA ARG A 290 -2.03 -3.30 -15.35
C ARG A 290 -1.27 -2.34 -14.43
N MET A 291 -0.87 -2.79 -13.24
CA MET A 291 0.07 -2.04 -12.40
C MET A 291 1.48 -2.13 -13.01
N PHE A 292 2.01 -1.00 -13.48
CA PHE A 292 3.38 -0.91 -13.98
C PHE A 292 4.26 -0.17 -12.96
N PHE A 293 5.25 -0.85 -12.40
CA PHE A 293 6.38 -0.21 -11.74
C PHE A 293 7.59 -0.27 -12.68
N ARG A 294 8.17 0.89 -13.03
CA ARG A 294 9.46 0.99 -13.73
C ARG A 294 10.49 1.67 -12.80
N LYS A 295 11.74 1.23 -12.92
CA LYS A 295 12.92 1.71 -12.16
C LYS A 295 13.04 3.24 -12.19
N HIS A 296 13.39 3.82 -11.03
CA HIS A 296 13.59 5.26 -10.86
C HIS A 296 15.02 5.55 -10.38
N GLU A 297 15.59 6.65 -10.87
CA GLU A 297 16.88 7.20 -10.42
C GLU A 297 16.68 8.39 -9.46
N ILE A 298 17.36 8.37 -8.31
CA ILE A 298 17.45 9.53 -7.40
C ILE A 298 18.63 10.42 -7.80
N TYR A 299 18.41 11.74 -7.75
CA TYR A 299 19.45 12.75 -7.89
C TYR A 299 19.79 13.37 -6.53
N MET A 300 21.08 13.50 -6.24
CA MET A 300 21.64 14.13 -5.05
C MET A 300 21.68 15.66 -5.19
N GLY A 301 21.39 16.38 -4.09
CA GLY A 301 21.25 17.84 -4.07
C GLY A 301 22.54 18.58 -3.69
N CYS A 302 22.98 19.50 -4.54
CA CYS A 302 23.67 20.72 -4.12
C CYS A 302 22.62 21.83 -4.09
N ARG A 303 22.56 22.63 -3.02
CA ARG A 303 21.68 23.80 -2.99
C ARG A 303 22.34 24.92 -3.81
N LYS A 304 21.71 25.31 -4.93
CA LYS A 304 22.13 26.47 -5.71
C LYS A 304 21.63 27.71 -4.97
N ASP A 305 22.54 28.55 -4.53
CA ASP A 305 22.22 29.84 -3.92
C ASP A 305 22.90 30.91 -4.77
N SER A 306 22.11 31.68 -5.51
CA SER A 306 22.57 32.81 -6.34
C SER A 306 23.89 32.57 -7.11
N GLU A 307 23.82 31.83 -8.22
CA GLU A 307 24.94 31.40 -9.09
C GLU A 307 26.07 30.60 -8.45
N ARG A 308 26.11 30.49 -7.12
CA ARG A 308 27.15 29.78 -6.38
C ARG A 308 26.61 28.52 -5.74
N PHE A 309 27.51 27.58 -5.46
CA PHE A 309 27.20 26.28 -4.87
C PHE A 309 27.81 26.22 -3.48
N LYS A 310 26.96 26.18 -2.44
CA LYS A 310 27.43 26.03 -1.06
C LYS A 310 27.43 24.55 -0.68
N CYS A 311 28.49 24.10 -0.03
CA CYS A 311 28.51 22.77 0.58
C CYS A 311 27.65 22.79 1.85
N ASP A 312 26.73 21.84 2.02
CA ASP A 312 25.90 21.77 3.23
C ASP A 312 26.67 21.21 4.45
N CYS A 313 27.81 20.57 4.22
CA CYS A 313 28.64 19.97 5.28
C CYS A 313 29.66 20.95 5.88
N CYS A 314 29.90 22.10 5.22
CA CYS A 314 30.85 23.11 5.71
C CYS A 314 30.50 24.50 5.18
N VAL A 315 31.33 25.51 5.46
CA VAL A 315 31.06 26.89 5.03
C VAL A 315 31.57 27.22 3.61
N LYS A 316 32.18 26.26 2.89
CA LYS A 316 32.81 26.51 1.58
C LYS A 316 31.77 26.71 0.47
N VAL A 317 32.06 27.70 -0.37
CA VAL A 317 31.26 28.10 -1.53
C VAL A 317 32.09 27.91 -2.80
N PHE A 318 31.47 27.41 -3.86
CA PHE A 318 32.09 27.07 -5.13
C PHE A 318 31.40 27.78 -6.28
N SER A 319 32.15 28.08 -7.34
CA SER A 319 31.62 28.67 -8.57
C SER A 319 30.94 27.65 -9.49
N SER A 320 31.22 26.36 -9.33
CA SER A 320 30.61 25.28 -10.13
C SER A 320 30.13 24.11 -9.27
N ALA A 321 29.09 23.41 -9.76
CA ALA A 321 28.56 22.21 -9.13
C ALA A 321 29.61 21.08 -9.07
N GLU A 322 30.47 20.99 -10.08
CA GLU A 322 31.52 19.97 -10.14
C GLU A 322 32.58 20.18 -9.05
N PHE A 323 32.99 21.43 -8.79
CA PHE A 323 33.92 21.72 -7.69
C PHE A 323 33.28 21.42 -6.34
N ALA A 324 32.01 21.75 -6.16
CA ALA A 324 31.27 21.39 -4.95
C ALA A 324 31.18 19.86 -4.77
N LYS A 325 30.86 19.10 -5.83
CA LYS A 325 30.81 17.63 -5.81
C LYS A 325 32.18 17.01 -5.48
N ASN A 326 33.24 17.48 -6.14
CA ASN A 326 34.60 17.01 -5.89
C ASN A 326 35.06 17.35 -4.47
N HIS A 327 34.68 18.51 -3.94
CA HIS A 327 34.94 18.89 -2.56
C HIS A 327 34.26 17.93 -1.57
N VAL A 328 32.96 17.69 -1.72
CA VAL A 328 32.23 16.74 -0.85
C VAL A 328 32.87 15.36 -0.90
N ARG A 329 33.19 14.88 -2.10
CA ARG A 329 33.83 13.57 -2.29
C ARG A 329 35.18 13.45 -1.58
N ASN A 330 36.01 14.48 -1.62
CA ASN A 330 37.38 14.42 -1.12
C ASN A 330 37.53 14.86 0.34
N LYS A 331 36.65 15.73 0.83
CA LYS A 331 36.76 16.34 2.18
C LYS A 331 35.71 15.84 3.16
N HIS A 332 34.63 15.22 2.69
CA HIS A 332 33.56 14.64 3.52
C HIS A 332 33.29 13.18 3.11
N PRO A 333 34.30 12.29 3.15
CA PRO A 333 34.15 10.89 2.73
C PRO A 333 33.11 10.14 3.58
N ASP A 334 32.98 10.50 4.85
CA ASP A 334 31.98 9.98 5.79
C ASP A 334 30.54 10.32 5.35
N VAL A 335 30.32 11.54 4.85
CA VAL A 335 29.01 11.95 4.29
C VAL A 335 28.70 11.14 3.04
N MET A 336 29.70 10.93 2.16
CA MET A 336 29.51 10.15 0.94
C MET A 336 29.15 8.70 1.24
N GLU A 337 29.81 8.09 2.23
CA GLU A 337 29.49 6.74 2.68
C GLU A 337 28.08 6.64 3.25
N ARG A 338 27.69 7.57 4.14
CA ARG A 338 26.31 7.63 4.66
C ARG A 338 25.27 7.79 3.55
N VAL A 339 25.54 8.64 2.55
CA VAL A 339 24.62 8.83 1.42
C VAL A 339 24.55 7.59 0.54
N ARG A 340 25.68 6.93 0.24
CA ARG A 340 25.69 5.67 -0.51
C ARG A 340 24.87 4.60 0.19
N ALA A 341 25.10 4.40 1.49
CA ALA A 341 24.32 3.47 2.30
C ALA A 341 22.82 3.81 2.25
N ARG A 342 22.46 5.09 2.36
CA ARG A 342 21.05 5.52 2.26
C ARG A 342 20.45 5.30 0.86
N ILE A 343 21.23 5.47 -0.21
CA ILE A 343 20.81 5.16 -1.59
C ILE A 343 20.60 3.66 -1.76
N GLU A 344 21.47 2.81 -1.21
CA GLU A 344 21.31 1.36 -1.25
C GLU A 344 20.04 0.90 -0.53
N VAL A 345 19.74 1.48 0.64
CA VAL A 345 18.47 1.25 1.35
C VAL A 345 17.27 1.71 0.53
N PHE A 346 17.35 2.88 -0.12
CA PHE A 346 16.28 3.35 -1.01
C PHE A 346 16.08 2.45 -2.22
N ASN A 347 17.16 1.99 -2.86
CA ASN A 347 17.07 1.11 -4.02
C ASN A 347 16.45 -0.22 -3.64
N ARG A 348 16.85 -0.81 -2.49
CA ARG A 348 16.17 -1.99 -1.93
C ARG A 348 14.68 -1.74 -1.69
N PHE A 349 14.31 -0.57 -1.18
CA PHE A 349 12.90 -0.19 -1.04
C PHE A 349 12.16 -0.11 -2.37
N VAL A 350 12.75 0.52 -3.38
CA VAL A 350 12.12 0.64 -4.72
C VAL A 350 12.00 -0.72 -5.41
N ASP A 351 13.05 -1.54 -5.34
CA ASP A 351 13.04 -2.89 -5.90
C ASP A 351 12.10 -3.83 -5.12
N GLY A 352 11.91 -3.56 -3.82
CA GLY A 352 11.04 -4.28 -2.91
C GLY A 352 9.59 -3.77 -2.85
N LEU A 353 9.19 -2.78 -3.67
CA LEU A 353 7.81 -2.26 -3.67
C LEU A 353 6.81 -3.40 -3.89
N ASP A 354 5.79 -3.44 -3.04
CA ASP A 354 4.74 -4.44 -3.06
C ASP A 354 3.37 -3.78 -3.17
N PHE A 355 2.31 -4.59 -3.16
CA PHE A 355 0.95 -4.08 -3.32
C PHE A 355 0.48 -3.26 -2.11
N PHE A 356 1.03 -3.52 -0.92
CA PHE A 356 0.81 -2.65 0.25
C PHE A 356 1.33 -1.24 -0.05
N MET A 357 2.59 -1.10 -0.45
CA MET A 357 3.14 0.23 -0.78
C MET A 357 2.48 0.83 -2.01
N ALA A 358 2.12 0.01 -3.00
CA ALA A 358 1.35 0.44 -4.15
C ALA A 358 0.05 1.12 -3.71
N SER A 359 -0.66 0.56 -2.71
CA SER A 359 -1.89 1.14 -2.17
C SER A 359 -1.65 2.50 -1.47
N CYS A 360 -0.53 2.64 -0.75
CA CYS A 360 -0.15 3.90 -0.12
C CYS A 360 0.29 4.96 -1.14
N LEU A 361 0.87 4.53 -2.27
CA LEU A 361 1.32 5.39 -3.36
C LEU A 361 0.18 5.75 -4.30
N SER A 362 -0.80 4.85 -4.46
CA SER A 362 -1.96 5.01 -5.34
C SER A 362 -2.83 6.13 -4.78
N GLY A 363 -2.47 7.34 -5.18
CA GLY A 363 -3.35 8.48 -5.14
C GLY A 363 -4.47 8.36 -6.18
N THR A 364 -4.98 7.18 -6.50
CA THR A 364 -5.99 7.05 -7.56
C THR A 364 -7.36 7.49 -7.05
N ASP A 365 -8.04 8.33 -7.83
CA ASP A 365 -9.43 8.73 -7.62
C ASP A 365 -10.42 7.67 -8.13
N ASP A 366 -10.33 6.46 -7.60
CA ASP A 366 -11.48 5.57 -7.70
C ASP A 366 -11.59 4.70 -6.44
N PRO A 367 -12.67 4.88 -5.65
CA PRO A 367 -13.26 3.84 -4.83
C PRO A 367 -14.29 3.04 -5.67
N HIS A 368 -14.06 2.96 -6.98
CA HIS A 368 -14.89 3.06 -8.20
C HIS A 368 -15.39 4.44 -8.68
N MET A 369 -15.45 5.49 -7.85
CA MET A 369 -15.27 6.92 -8.23
C MET A 369 -15.62 7.83 -7.04
N PRO A 370 -15.07 9.05 -6.95
CA PRO A 370 -15.43 9.96 -5.87
C PRO A 370 -16.90 10.38 -5.97
N SER A 371 -17.58 10.45 -4.83
CA SER A 371 -18.99 10.87 -4.68
C SER A 371 -19.30 12.32 -5.11
N PHE A 372 -18.37 13.00 -5.81
CA PHE A 372 -18.64 14.24 -6.52
C PHE A 372 -18.86 14.04 -8.03
N ILE A 373 -18.79 12.80 -8.51
CA ILE A 373 -19.04 12.44 -9.92
C ILE A 373 -20.10 11.34 -10.04
N ASP A 374 -21.05 11.31 -9.09
CA ASP A 374 -22.39 10.76 -9.36
C ASP A 374 -23.42 11.79 -8.91
N MET A 375 -23.47 12.90 -9.64
CA MET A 375 -24.63 13.78 -9.80
C MET A 375 -24.49 14.53 -11.13
N ALA A 376 -24.37 13.79 -12.23
CA ALA A 376 -24.75 14.31 -13.53
C ALA A 376 -26.25 14.06 -13.74
N GLU A 377 -27.07 14.50 -12.79
CA GLU A 377 -28.49 14.85 -12.93
C GLU A 377 -29.06 15.07 -11.53
N ARG A 378 -29.56 16.30 -11.31
CA ARG A 378 -30.33 16.80 -10.17
C ARG A 378 -29.54 17.56 -9.09
N VAL A 379 -30.00 18.80 -8.96
CA VAL A 379 -29.77 19.79 -7.90
C VAL A 379 -28.59 20.75 -8.14
N GLU A 380 -28.95 21.90 -8.71
CA GLU A 380 -28.22 23.16 -8.59
C GLU A 380 -27.90 23.43 -7.11
N GLY A 381 -26.63 23.27 -6.72
CA GLY A 381 -26.20 23.55 -5.36
C GLY A 381 -24.77 23.07 -5.09
N VAL A 382 -23.81 23.98 -5.22
CA VAL A 382 -22.41 23.74 -4.85
C VAL A 382 -22.32 23.50 -3.34
N ARG A 383 -21.88 22.31 -2.91
CA ARG A 383 -21.47 22.07 -1.52
C ARG A 383 -19.94 22.11 -1.41
N TYR A 384 -19.46 23.07 -0.65
CA TYR A 384 -18.05 23.30 -0.36
C TYR A 384 -17.51 22.27 0.64
N MET A 385 -16.26 21.82 0.45
CA MET A 385 -15.46 21.18 1.50
C MET A 385 -15.15 22.21 2.61
N ASP A 386 -15.10 21.75 3.86
CA ASP A 386 -15.19 22.57 5.09
C ASP A 386 -14.18 23.70 5.28
N ARG A 387 -13.18 23.89 4.41
CA ARG A 387 -12.32 25.08 4.37
C ARG A 387 -11.79 25.23 2.95
N VAL A 388 -12.33 26.13 2.11
CA VAL A 388 -11.76 27.42 1.65
C VAL A 388 -12.77 28.12 0.70
N PHE A 389 -12.91 29.45 0.84
CA PHE A 389 -13.56 30.44 -0.06
C PHE A 389 -15.10 30.58 -0.04
N SER A 390 -15.57 31.62 0.66
CA SER A 390 -16.92 32.17 0.61
C SER A 390 -17.06 33.22 -0.52
N GLY A 391 -17.05 32.78 -1.77
CA GLY A 391 -17.30 33.68 -2.92
C GLY A 391 -18.09 32.96 -4.00
N GLU A 392 -19.25 33.49 -4.35
CA GLU A 392 -20.12 32.99 -5.43
C GLU A 392 -19.43 33.09 -6.79
N VAL A 393 -19.44 32.00 -7.56
CA VAL A 393 -18.91 31.95 -8.93
C VAL A 393 -20.07 32.13 -9.90
N HIS A 394 -20.12 33.25 -10.63
CA HIS A 394 -21.05 33.44 -11.75
C HIS A 394 -20.42 32.92 -13.05
N ILE A 395 -21.00 31.87 -13.63
CA ILE A 395 -20.64 31.39 -14.97
C ILE A 395 -21.44 32.20 -16.00
N GLY A 396 -20.79 33.18 -16.63
CA GLY A 396 -21.37 33.89 -17.78
C GLY A 396 -21.34 33.01 -19.04
N ARG A 397 -22.50 32.72 -19.62
CA ARG A 397 -22.60 32.20 -21.00
C ARG A 397 -22.14 33.31 -21.96
N ARG A 398 -21.19 32.98 -22.84
CA ARG A 398 -20.83 33.83 -23.99
C ARG A 398 -21.90 33.77 -25.06
#